data_AF-C3KK85-F1
#
_entry.id   AF-C3KK85-F1
#
_cell.length_a   1.000
_cell.length_b   1.000
_cell.length_c   1.000
_cell.angle_alpha   90.00
_cell.angle_beta   90.00
_cell.angle_gamma   90.00
#
_symmetry.space_group_name_H-M   'P 1'
#
loop_
_entity.id
_entity.type
_entity.pdbx_description
1 polymer ?
#
loop_
_entity_poly.entity_id
_entity_poly.type
_entity_poly.pdbx_seq_one_letter_code
_entity_poly.pdbx_strand_id
1 'polypeptide(L)'
;MAEVRMSVGGGDVMRDAEYAPKTNVRSDADIDRRLGGTLIAVGLGVAAAGFAGRYAFQLWKPLGQVFSETVRKMPSSAFSSYYKGGFEQKMCKREASLVLGISPVSTKAKVREAHRRIMVLNHPDKGGSPYLAAKINEAKDLLDKENRR
;
A
#
# COMPACT_ATOMS: atom_id res chain seq x y z
N MET A 1 -57.87 60.58 -40.49
CA MET A 1 -57.28 61.83 -39.97
C MET A 1 -56.84 61.58 -38.54
N ALA A 2 -55.64 62.03 -38.21
CA ALA A 2 -55.02 61.94 -36.90
C ALA A 2 -55.68 62.91 -35.90
N GLU A 3 -55.60 62.63 -34.60
CA GLU A 3 -54.84 63.50 -33.69
C GLU A 3 -54.58 62.83 -32.34
N VAL A 4 -53.36 63.07 -31.85
CA VAL A 4 -52.83 62.73 -30.54
C VAL A 4 -53.16 63.88 -29.59
N ARG A 5 -53.57 63.60 -28.35
CA ARG A 5 -53.02 64.33 -27.19
C ARG A 5 -53.24 63.61 -25.87
N MET A 6 -52.14 63.51 -25.14
CA MET A 6 -52.02 63.04 -23.76
C MET A 6 -52.60 64.07 -22.79
N SER A 7 -53.15 63.62 -21.66
CA SER A 7 -53.18 64.42 -20.44
C SER A 7 -52.98 63.52 -19.22
N VAL A 8 -51.98 63.89 -18.43
CA VAL A 8 -51.54 63.32 -17.16
C VAL A 8 -52.48 63.74 -16.02
N GLY A 9 -52.63 62.89 -14.99
CA GLY A 9 -52.86 63.38 -13.62
C GLY A 9 -53.63 62.44 -12.68
N GLY A 10 -52.95 62.00 -11.61
CA GLY A 10 -53.52 61.41 -10.38
C GLY A 10 -53.55 59.89 -10.38
N GLY A 11 -52.83 59.13 -9.54
CA GLY A 11 -52.29 59.43 -8.21
C GLY A 11 -52.95 58.46 -7.24
N ASP A 12 -52.39 57.27 -7.05
CA ASP A 12 -52.73 56.40 -5.92
C ASP A 12 -51.51 55.57 -5.50
N VAL A 13 -51.06 55.87 -4.30
CA VAL A 13 -49.89 55.34 -3.59
C VAL A 13 -50.42 54.35 -2.57
N MET A 14 -50.26 53.03 -2.78
CA MET A 14 -50.45 51.99 -1.75
C MET A 14 -49.74 50.71 -2.24
N ARG A 15 -48.96 49.92 -1.51
CA ARG A 15 -48.40 49.90 -0.15
C ARG A 15 -47.24 48.90 -0.23
N ASP A 16 -46.09 49.23 0.34
CA ASP A 16 -44.94 48.33 0.45
C ASP A 16 -45.31 47.06 1.22
N ALA A 17 -45.22 45.90 0.57
CA ALA A 17 -45.35 44.61 1.22
C ALA A 17 -44.03 44.29 1.93
N GLU A 18 -44.02 44.55 3.22
CA GLU A 18 -43.01 44.20 4.20
C GLU A 18 -42.63 42.70 4.11
N TYR A 19 -41.41 42.40 3.65
CA TYR A 19 -40.83 41.05 3.69
C TYR A 19 -40.29 40.80 5.10
N ALA A 20 -41.12 40.21 5.97
CA ALA A 20 -40.65 39.70 7.26
C ALA A 20 -39.93 38.36 7.05
N PRO A 21 -38.65 38.21 7.47
CA PRO A 21 -37.97 36.93 7.41
C PRO A 21 -38.62 35.98 8.43
N LYS A 22 -39.21 34.88 7.95
CA LYS A 22 -39.67 33.80 8.82
C LYS A 22 -38.45 33.20 9.53
N THR A 23 -38.28 33.53 10.81
CA THR A 23 -37.29 32.88 11.67
C THR A 23 -37.68 31.42 11.81
N ASN A 24 -36.85 30.51 11.27
CA ASN A 24 -36.97 29.08 11.52
C ASN A 24 -36.60 28.79 12.97
N VAL A 25 -37.57 28.94 13.88
CA VAL A 25 -37.47 28.37 15.23
C VAL A 25 -37.61 26.86 15.06
N ARG A 26 -36.48 26.17 14.91
CA ARG A 26 -36.45 24.71 14.92
C ARG A 26 -36.87 24.26 16.32
N SER A 27 -37.96 23.51 16.39
CA SER A 27 -38.58 23.06 17.63
C SER A 27 -37.58 22.26 18.47
N ASP A 28 -37.37 22.62 19.74
CA ASP A 28 -36.46 21.93 20.67
C ASP A 28 -36.76 20.41 20.74
N ALA A 29 -38.04 20.04 20.57
CA ALA A 29 -38.47 18.64 20.53
C ALA A 29 -37.87 17.82 19.36
N ASP A 30 -37.57 18.47 18.22
CA ASP A 30 -36.92 17.81 17.08
C ASP A 30 -35.42 17.59 17.33
N ILE A 31 -34.80 18.47 18.12
CA ILE A 31 -33.39 18.36 18.52
C ILE A 31 -33.25 17.22 19.53
N ASP A 32 -34.14 17.13 20.52
CA ASP A 32 -34.14 16.06 21.52
C ASP A 32 -34.41 14.68 20.90
N ARG A 33 -35.32 14.61 19.92
CA ARG A 33 -35.60 13.36 19.20
C ARG A 33 -34.42 12.91 18.33
N ARG A 34 -33.68 13.85 17.75
CA ARG A 34 -32.44 13.57 17.01
C ARG A 34 -31.31 13.15 17.94
N LEU A 35 -31.11 13.86 19.05
CA LEU A 35 -30.11 13.54 20.06
C LEU A 35 -30.37 12.17 20.70
N GLY A 36 -31.61 11.87 21.08
CA GLY A 36 -32.00 10.57 21.62
C GLY A 36 -31.76 9.43 20.63
N GLY A 37 -32.12 9.61 19.36
CA GLY A 37 -31.84 8.63 18.31
C GLY A 37 -30.34 8.39 18.07
N THR A 38 -29.53 9.45 18.08
CA THR A 38 -28.07 9.34 17.93
C THR A 38 -27.42 8.64 19.12
N LEU A 39 -27.85 8.92 20.35
CA LEU A 39 -27.33 8.27 21.55
C LEU A 39 -27.62 6.77 21.58
N ILE A 40 -28.82 6.36 21.16
CA ILE A 40 -29.19 4.93 21.06
C ILE A 40 -28.36 4.23 19.97
N ALA A 41 -28.21 4.85 18.80
CA ALA A 41 -27.43 4.27 17.71
C ALA A 41 -25.95 4.09 18.09
N VAL A 42 -25.36 5.10 18.76
CA VAL A 42 -23.98 5.03 19.26
C VAL A 42 -23.83 3.95 20.33
N GLY A 43 -24.77 3.88 21.29
CA GLY A 43 -24.76 2.87 22.34
C GLY A 43 -24.83 1.43 21.79
N LEU A 44 -25.72 1.18 20.83
CA LEU A 44 -25.84 -0.12 20.17
C LEU A 44 -24.61 -0.48 19.33
N GLY A 45 -24.02 0.49 18.63
CA GLY A 45 -22.81 0.30 17.84
C GLY A 45 -21.61 -0.14 18.69
N VAL A 46 -21.37 0.53 19.82
CA VAL A 46 -20.27 0.21 20.73
C VAL A 46 -20.49 -1.17 21.38
N ALA A 47 -21.72 -1.49 21.79
CA ALA A 47 -22.06 -2.79 22.35
C ALA A 47 -21.83 -3.93 21.35
N ALA A 48 -22.28 -3.77 20.10
CA ALA A 48 -22.08 -4.76 19.05
C ALA A 48 -20.58 -4.99 18.74
N ALA A 49 -19.80 -3.91 18.62
CA ALA A 49 -18.35 -3.99 18.38
C ALA A 49 -17.63 -4.69 19.55
N GLY A 50 -17.97 -4.36 20.79
CA GLY A 50 -17.39 -5.00 21.98
C GLY A 50 -17.71 -6.49 22.06
N PHE A 51 -18.94 -6.89 21.74
CA PHE A 51 -19.36 -8.30 21.77
C PHE A 51 -18.70 -9.11 20.65
N ALA A 52 -18.66 -8.57 19.43
CA ALA A 52 -17.98 -9.19 18.30
C ALA A 52 -16.47 -9.34 18.55
N GLY A 53 -15.82 -8.29 19.05
CA GLY A 53 -14.39 -8.32 19.43
C GLY A 53 -14.09 -9.35 20.53
N ARG A 54 -14.94 -9.43 21.57
CA ARG A 54 -14.80 -10.42 22.64
C ARG A 54 -14.94 -11.85 22.12
N TYR A 55 -15.91 -12.10 21.23
CA TYR A 55 -16.12 -13.42 20.66
C TYR A 55 -14.95 -13.86 19.77
N ALA A 56 -14.46 -12.96 18.91
CA ALA A 56 -13.25 -13.19 18.12
C ALA A 56 -12.01 -13.44 19.00
N PHE A 57 -11.84 -12.69 20.09
CA PHE A 57 -10.73 -12.86 21.03
C PHE A 57 -10.80 -14.18 21.82
N GLN A 58 -12.00 -14.65 22.17
CA GLN A 58 -12.21 -15.97 22.79
C GLN A 58 -11.84 -17.10 21.82
N LEU A 59 -12.13 -16.95 20.52
CA LEU A 59 -11.82 -17.93 19.48
C LEU A 59 -10.35 -17.91 19.03
N TRP A 60 -9.62 -16.81 19.22
CA TRP A 60 -8.20 -16.69 18.84
C TRP A 60 -7.21 -17.32 19.81
N LYS A 61 -7.57 -17.55 21.09
CA LYS A 61 -6.66 -18.16 22.07
C LYS A 61 -6.23 -19.60 21.73
N PRO A 62 -7.10 -20.54 21.33
CA PRO A 62 -6.67 -21.87 20.89
C PRO A 62 -6.00 -21.87 19.51
N LEU A 63 -6.31 -20.88 18.65
CA LEU A 63 -5.71 -20.74 17.33
C LEU A 63 -4.24 -20.27 17.39
N GLY A 64 -3.91 -19.45 18.39
CA GLY A 64 -2.55 -18.98 18.62
C GLY A 64 -1.58 -20.09 19.01
N GLN A 65 -2.02 -21.06 19.81
CA GLN A 65 -1.18 -22.20 20.21
C GLN A 65 -0.88 -23.12 19.03
N VAL A 66 -1.89 -23.51 18.25
CA VAL A 66 -1.69 -24.34 17.05
C VAL A 66 -0.87 -23.62 15.97
N PHE A 67 -1.06 -22.30 15.78
CA PHE A 67 -0.22 -21.53 14.86
C PHE A 67 1.23 -21.44 15.36
N SER A 68 1.45 -21.23 16.66
CA SER A 68 2.80 -21.21 17.23
C SER A 68 3.52 -22.55 17.13
N GLU A 69 2.79 -23.67 17.27
CA GLU A 69 3.33 -25.01 17.06
C GLU A 69 3.61 -25.29 15.59
N THR A 70 2.75 -24.86 14.66
CA THR A 70 2.98 -24.97 13.22
C THR A 70 4.17 -24.12 12.76
N VAL A 71 4.33 -22.90 13.29
CA VAL A 71 5.48 -22.03 13.00
C VAL A 71 6.76 -22.58 13.62
N ARG A 72 6.71 -23.19 14.82
CA ARG A 72 7.88 -23.87 15.42
C ARG A 72 8.25 -25.17 14.70
N LYS A 73 7.27 -25.87 14.11
CA LYS A 73 7.47 -27.12 13.36
C LYS A 73 7.82 -26.88 11.89
N MET A 74 7.61 -25.67 11.36
CA MET A 74 8.26 -25.26 10.11
C MET A 74 9.75 -25.11 10.38
N PRO A 75 10.62 -25.89 9.71
CA PRO A 75 12.04 -25.75 9.93
C PRO A 75 12.44 -24.32 9.54
N SER A 76 13.30 -23.68 10.32
CA SER A 76 13.86 -22.35 10.01
C SER A 76 14.50 -22.28 8.63
N SER A 77 14.83 -23.43 8.03
CA SER A 77 15.27 -23.56 6.64
C SER A 77 14.20 -23.29 5.59
N ALA A 78 12.90 -23.41 5.91
CA ALA A 78 11.80 -23.02 5.01
C ALA A 78 11.72 -21.49 4.84
N PHE A 79 12.28 -20.74 5.80
CA PHE A 79 12.41 -19.27 5.73
C PHE A 79 13.86 -18.81 5.49
N SER A 80 14.81 -19.75 5.39
CA SER A 80 16.20 -19.43 5.05
C SER A 80 16.33 -19.27 3.55
N SER A 81 16.25 -18.04 3.06
CA SER A 81 16.55 -17.69 1.66
C SER A 81 18.03 -17.90 1.26
N TYR A 82 18.85 -18.46 2.15
CA TYR A 82 20.28 -18.69 1.92
C TYR A 82 20.55 -20.09 1.40
N TYR A 83 21.35 -20.18 0.35
CA TYR A 83 21.91 -21.44 -0.13
C TYR A 83 22.89 -21.99 0.91
N LYS A 84 22.70 -23.25 1.30
CA LYS A 84 23.62 -23.93 2.23
C LYS A 84 24.87 -24.35 1.46
N GLY A 85 26.05 -23.97 1.98
CA GLY A 85 27.34 -24.32 1.40
C GLY A 85 28.17 -23.09 1.01
N GLY A 86 29.31 -23.33 0.38
CA GLY A 86 30.14 -22.31 -0.24
C GLY A 86 29.94 -22.23 -1.75
N PHE A 87 30.80 -21.46 -2.41
CA PHE A 87 30.91 -21.50 -3.88
C PHE A 87 31.44 -22.86 -4.34
N GLU A 88 31.03 -23.27 -5.54
CA GLU A 88 31.56 -24.46 -6.17
C GLU A 88 33.07 -24.27 -6.44
N GLN A 89 33.81 -25.38 -6.40
CA GLN A 89 35.25 -25.36 -6.67
C GLN A 89 35.55 -24.84 -8.09
N LYS A 90 34.65 -25.12 -9.04
CA LYS A 90 34.71 -24.64 -10.42
C LYS A 90 33.41 -23.93 -10.76
N MET A 91 33.51 -22.66 -11.15
CA MET A 91 32.36 -21.86 -11.54
C MET A 91 31.55 -22.57 -12.64
N CYS A 92 30.25 -22.73 -12.41
CA CYS A 92 29.33 -23.36 -13.35
C CYS A 92 28.25 -22.37 -13.84
N LYS A 93 27.56 -22.69 -14.95
CA LYS A 93 26.53 -21.81 -15.53
C LYS A 93 25.39 -21.52 -14.55
N ARG A 94 24.98 -22.53 -13.76
CA ARG A 94 23.94 -22.39 -12.75
C ARG A 94 24.38 -21.43 -11.64
N GLU A 95 25.54 -21.67 -11.05
CA GLU A 95 26.09 -20.82 -9.99
C GLU A 95 26.32 -19.39 -10.48
N ALA A 96 26.92 -19.20 -11.65
CA ALA A 96 27.14 -17.86 -12.22
C ALA A 96 25.82 -17.07 -12.38
N SER A 97 24.75 -17.76 -12.77
CA SER A 97 23.41 -17.18 -12.90
C SER A 97 22.84 -16.78 -11.53
N LEU A 98 23.06 -17.61 -10.50
CA LEU A 98 22.66 -17.32 -9.12
C LEU A 98 23.45 -16.14 -8.54
N VAL A 99 24.76 -16.10 -8.75
CA VAL A 99 25.65 -15.01 -8.28
C VAL A 99 25.25 -13.67 -8.88
N LEU A 100 24.93 -13.62 -10.18
CA LEU A 100 24.51 -12.39 -10.84
C LEU A 100 23.01 -12.09 -10.70
N GLY A 101 22.21 -13.01 -10.15
CA GLY A 101 20.76 -12.85 -10.00
C GLY A 101 20.02 -12.77 -11.34
N ILE A 102 20.45 -13.52 -12.35
CA ILE A 102 19.88 -13.52 -13.70
C ILE A 102 19.56 -14.93 -14.19
N SER A 103 18.74 -15.03 -15.23
CA SER A 103 18.44 -16.33 -15.86
C SER A 103 19.67 -16.89 -16.60
N PRO A 104 19.88 -18.22 -16.62
CA PRO A 104 20.99 -18.86 -17.34
C PRO A 104 20.96 -18.66 -18.85
N VAL A 105 19.84 -18.22 -19.41
CA VAL A 105 19.66 -17.90 -20.83
C VAL A 105 19.60 -16.39 -21.10
N SER A 106 20.13 -15.57 -20.17
CA SER A 106 20.10 -14.10 -20.31
C SER A 106 21.06 -13.58 -21.38
N THR A 107 20.68 -12.47 -22.00
CA THR A 107 21.50 -11.79 -23.02
C THR A 107 22.76 -11.16 -22.44
N LYS A 108 23.79 -10.96 -23.28
CA LYS A 108 25.06 -10.31 -22.89
C LYS A 108 24.87 -8.93 -22.25
N ALA A 109 23.89 -8.15 -22.74
CA ALA A 109 23.59 -6.84 -22.18
C ALA A 109 23.16 -6.96 -20.71
N LYS A 110 22.27 -7.92 -20.40
CA LYS A 110 21.78 -8.17 -19.04
C LYS A 110 22.87 -8.69 -18.11
N VAL A 111 23.78 -9.54 -18.61
CA VAL A 111 24.96 -10.01 -17.85
C VAL A 111 25.84 -8.84 -17.43
N ARG A 112 26.19 -7.94 -18.36
CA ARG A 112 27.05 -6.77 -18.09
C ARG A 112 26.39 -5.78 -17.14
N GLU A 113 25.09 -5.55 -17.29
CA GLU A 113 24.33 -4.68 -16.41
C GLU A 113 24.28 -5.24 -14.97
N ALA A 114 23.99 -6.54 -14.83
CA ALA A 114 23.97 -7.21 -13.53
C ALA A 114 25.33 -7.21 -12.86
N HIS A 115 26.39 -7.53 -13.61
CA HIS A 115 27.77 -7.46 -13.13
C HIS A 115 28.11 -6.06 -12.61
N ARG A 116 27.83 -5.00 -13.38
CA ARG A 116 28.09 -3.62 -12.95
C ARG A 116 27.37 -3.28 -11.65
N ARG A 117 26.08 -3.62 -11.55
CA ARG A 117 25.24 -3.33 -10.37
C ARG A 117 25.79 -4.01 -9.12
N ILE A 118 26.11 -5.29 -9.21
CA ILE A 118 26.56 -6.08 -8.06
C ILE A 118 28.00 -5.73 -7.70
N MET A 119 28.87 -5.49 -8.68
CA MET A 119 30.27 -5.14 -8.45
C MET A 119 30.43 -3.80 -7.74
N VAL A 120 29.59 -2.80 -8.06
CA VAL A 120 29.64 -1.50 -7.37
C VAL A 120 29.43 -1.64 -5.85
N LEU A 121 28.59 -2.59 -5.43
CA LEU A 121 28.30 -2.87 -4.02
C LEU A 121 29.37 -3.74 -3.35
N ASN A 122 30.07 -4.58 -4.13
CA ASN A 122 31.03 -5.56 -3.62
C ASN A 122 32.50 -5.20 -3.92
N HIS A 123 32.76 -3.99 -4.39
CA HIS A 123 34.10 -3.57 -4.79
C HIS A 123 35.05 -3.55 -3.56
N PRO A 124 36.27 -4.14 -3.65
CA PRO A 124 37.19 -4.21 -2.53
C PRO A 124 37.55 -2.83 -1.96
N ASP A 125 37.80 -1.85 -2.83
CA ASP A 125 38.11 -0.47 -2.43
C ASP A 125 36.95 0.26 -1.73
N LYS A 126 35.75 -0.31 -1.74
CA LYS A 126 34.56 0.20 -1.03
C LYS A 126 34.21 -0.64 0.20
N GLY A 127 35.14 -1.44 0.69
CA GLY A 127 34.93 -2.35 1.83
C GLY A 127 34.28 -3.68 1.45
N GLY A 128 34.17 -4.00 0.16
CA GLY A 128 33.74 -5.31 -0.31
C GLY A 128 34.79 -6.39 -0.10
N SER A 129 34.36 -7.66 -0.10
CA SER A 129 35.30 -8.78 0.01
C SER A 129 36.03 -9.02 -1.33
N PRO A 130 37.38 -9.05 -1.35
CA PRO A 130 38.14 -9.41 -2.55
C PRO A 130 37.71 -10.78 -3.12
N TYR A 131 37.37 -11.72 -2.24
CA TYR A 131 36.91 -13.05 -2.64
C TYR A 131 35.54 -13.02 -3.33
N LEU A 132 34.59 -12.21 -2.82
CA LEU A 132 33.29 -12.05 -3.46
C LEU A 132 33.42 -11.34 -4.82
N ALA A 133 34.24 -10.29 -4.88
CA ALA A 133 34.52 -9.59 -6.13
C ALA A 133 35.12 -10.54 -7.20
N ALA A 134 36.06 -11.41 -6.80
CA ALA A 134 36.60 -12.43 -7.69
C ALA A 134 35.52 -13.40 -8.20
N LYS A 135 34.63 -13.87 -7.33
CA LYS A 135 33.51 -14.76 -7.72
C LYS A 135 32.50 -14.09 -8.65
N ILE A 136 32.23 -12.80 -8.45
CA ILE A 136 31.38 -12.01 -9.36
C ILE A 136 32.02 -11.89 -10.75
N ASN A 137 33.34 -11.69 -10.81
CA ASN A 137 34.07 -11.64 -12.08
C ASN A 137 34.09 -13.00 -12.79
N GLU A 138 34.36 -14.09 -12.08
CA GLU A 138 34.29 -15.46 -12.60
C GLU A 138 32.91 -15.75 -13.21
N ALA A 139 31.83 -15.37 -12.53
CA ALA A 139 30.46 -15.57 -13.00
C ALA A 139 30.19 -14.81 -14.31
N LYS A 140 30.60 -13.54 -14.39
CA LYS A 140 30.48 -12.72 -15.60
C LYS A 140 31.24 -13.36 -16.76
N ASP A 141 32.49 -13.75 -16.56
CA ASP A 141 33.35 -14.26 -17.65
C ASP A 141 32.85 -15.61 -18.20
N LEU A 142 32.30 -16.47 -17.33
CA LEU A 142 31.69 -17.72 -17.75
C LEU A 142 30.47 -17.48 -18.64
N LEU A 143 29.55 -16.60 -18.23
CA LEU A 143 28.33 -16.33 -19.00
C LEU A 143 28.61 -15.56 -20.30
N ASP A 144 29.61 -14.68 -20.31
CA ASP A 144 30.07 -13.99 -21.52
C ASP A 144 30.71 -14.94 -22.54
N LYS A 145 31.41 -16.00 -22.06
CA LYS A 145 32.00 -17.04 -22.92
C LYS A 145 30.92 -17.94 -23.53
N GLU A 146 29.94 -18.33 -22.74
CA GLU A 146 28.85 -19.19 -23.17
C GLU A 146 27.97 -18.50 -24.24
N ASN A 147 27.61 -17.22 -24.03
CA ASN A 147 26.81 -16.46 -25.00
C ASN A 147 27.55 -16.11 -26.30
N ARG A 148 28.82 -16.50 -26.46
CA ARG A 148 29.57 -16.37 -27.72
C ARG A 148 29.47 -17.61 -28.61
N ARG A 149 28.93 -18.71 -28.09
CA ARG A 149 28.65 -19.94 -28.84
C ARG A 149 27.24 -19.91 -29.39
#